data_AF-A0A7Y8LET3-F1
#
_entry.id   AF-A0A7Y8LET3-F1
#
_cell.length_a   1.000
_cell.length_b   1.000
_cell.length_c   1.000
_cell.angle_alpha   90.00
_cell.angle_beta   90.00
_cell.angle_gamma   90.00
#
_symmetry.space_group_name_H-M   'P 1'
#
loop_
_entity.id
_entity.type
_entity.pdbx_description
1 polymer ?
#
loop_
_entity_poly.entity_id
_entity_poly.type
_entity_poly.pdbx_seq_one_letter_code
_entity_poly.pdbx_strand_id
1 'polypeptide(L)'
;MKYLLIISLIIVILFSITACKEKPRTPLDDYGDALLDSYKRGQDTEEIANLDAVKKAVMVYYASNGKYPQSLEEIKDLLSSDIDLSRYSYNSENGKVTLKNR
;
A
#
# COMPACT_ATOMS: atom_id res chain seq x y z
N MET A 1 -27.80 -44.17 -32.02
CA MET A 1 -28.53 -43.45 -30.94
C MET A 1 -28.01 -43.76 -29.54
N LYS A 2 -27.68 -45.01 -29.21
CA LYS A 2 -27.17 -45.41 -27.88
C LYS A 2 -25.89 -44.67 -27.43
N TYR A 3 -24.93 -44.46 -28.33
CA TYR A 3 -23.70 -43.70 -28.05
C TYR A 3 -23.92 -42.20 -27.87
N LEU A 4 -24.95 -41.63 -28.50
CA LEU A 4 -25.28 -40.21 -28.41
C LEU A 4 -25.87 -39.87 -27.03
N LEU A 5 -26.65 -40.80 -26.46
CA LEU A 5 -27.12 -40.74 -25.07
C LEU A 5 -25.97 -40.88 -24.06
N ILE A 6 -25.00 -41.75 -24.33
CA ILE A 6 -23.83 -41.94 -23.46
C ILE A 6 -22.95 -40.68 -23.46
N ILE A 7 -22.69 -40.08 -24.62
CA ILE A 7 -21.93 -38.83 -24.73
C ILE A 7 -22.64 -37.67 -24.01
N SER A 8 -23.96 -37.57 -24.16
CA SER A 8 -24.77 -36.58 -23.44
C SER A 8 -24.67 -36.76 -21.91
N LEU A 9 -24.70 -38.00 -21.42
CA LEU A 9 -24.57 -38.29 -20.00
C LEU A 9 -23.18 -37.94 -19.44
N ILE A 10 -22.11 -38.20 -20.21
CA ILE A 10 -20.74 -37.88 -19.81
C ILE A 10 -20.52 -36.37 -19.70
N ILE A 11 -21.10 -35.58 -20.61
CA ILE A 11 -21.00 -34.11 -20.59
C ILE A 11 -21.69 -33.53 -19.33
N VAL A 12 -22.85 -34.07 -18.95
CA VAL A 12 -23.57 -33.64 -17.74
C VAL A 12 -22.78 -33.96 -16.47
N ILE A 13 -22.12 -35.12 -16.42
CA ILE A 13 -21.27 -35.51 -15.29
C ILE A 13 -20.02 -34.59 -15.23
N LEU A 14 -19.42 -34.23 -16.37
CA LEU A 14 -18.29 -33.31 -16.43
C LEU A 14 -18.62 -31.90 -15.92
N PHE A 15 -19.84 -31.40 -16.16
CA PHE A 15 -20.29 -30.11 -15.62
C PHE A 15 -20.57 -30.15 -14.10
N SER A 16 -20.78 -31.33 -13.52
CA SER A 16 -21.11 -31.47 -12.09
C SER A 16 -19.88 -31.45 -11.18
N ILE A 17 -18.68 -31.72 -11.71
CA ILE A 17 -17.41 -31.69 -10.95
C ILE A 17 -16.80 -30.29 -10.80
N THR A 18 -17.20 -29.31 -11.62
CA THR A 18 -16.76 -27.91 -11.44
C THR A 18 -17.56 -27.15 -10.37
N ALA A 19 -18.68 -27.73 -9.89
CA ALA A 19 -19.50 -27.18 -8.81
C ALA A 19 -19.00 -27.57 -7.41
N CYS A 20 -17.73 -27.94 -7.28
CA CYS A 20 -17.07 -28.16 -5.98
C CYS A 20 -16.89 -26.81 -5.28
N LYS A 21 -17.97 -26.43 -4.58
CA LYS A 21 -18.20 -25.26 -3.73
C LYS A 21 -16.93 -24.53 -3.29
N GLU A 22 -16.73 -23.33 -3.81
CA GLU A 22 -16.04 -22.28 -3.06
C GLU A 22 -16.72 -22.19 -1.67
N LYS A 23 -15.91 -22.16 -0.62
CA LYS A 23 -16.41 -21.99 0.75
C LYS A 23 -17.33 -20.75 0.75
N PRO A 24 -18.60 -20.86 1.18
CA PRO A 24 -19.48 -19.70 1.20
C PRO A 24 -18.82 -18.61 2.04
N ARG A 25 -18.59 -17.43 1.44
CA ARG A 25 -18.10 -16.28 2.20
C ARG A 25 -19.10 -15.97 3.30
N THR A 26 -18.59 -15.86 4.52
CA THR A 26 -19.39 -15.51 5.68
C THR A 26 -19.31 -13.99 5.91
N PRO A 27 -20.32 -13.37 6.55
CA PRO A 27 -20.23 -11.96 6.96
C PRO A 27 -19.01 -11.63 7.82
N LEU A 28 -18.43 -12.64 8.50
CA LEU A 28 -17.20 -12.48 9.28
C LEU A 28 -15.96 -12.33 8.38
N ASP A 29 -15.92 -13.03 7.24
CA ASP A 29 -14.85 -12.90 6.25
C ASP A 29 -14.86 -11.48 5.66
N ASP A 30 -16.04 -10.96 5.31
CA ASP A 30 -16.19 -9.61 4.75
C ASP A 30 -15.80 -8.51 5.77
N TYR A 31 -16.13 -8.71 7.05
CA TYR A 31 -15.70 -7.81 8.12
C TYR A 31 -14.17 -7.80 8.29
N GLY A 32 -13.55 -8.98 8.29
CA GLY A 32 -12.09 -9.11 8.40
C GLY A 32 -11.36 -8.42 7.22
N ASP A 33 -11.86 -8.63 6.01
CA ASP A 33 -11.33 -7.98 4.80
C ASP A 33 -11.46 -6.45 4.88
N ALA A 34 -12.61 -5.95 5.32
CA ALA A 34 -12.85 -4.51 5.46
C ALA A 34 -11.94 -3.84 6.50
N LEU A 35 -11.67 -4.51 7.62
CA LEU A 35 -10.72 -4.03 8.63
C LEU A 35 -9.30 -3.95 8.08
N LEU A 36 -8.84 -5.03 7.43
CA LEU A 36 -7.48 -5.08 6.87
C LEU A 36 -7.28 -4.03 5.78
N ASP A 37 -8.28 -3.84 4.93
CA ASP A 37 -8.29 -2.82 3.88
C ASP A 37 -8.27 -1.40 4.46
N SER A 38 -9.07 -1.14 5.48
CA SER A 38 -9.07 0.16 6.17
C SER A 38 -7.74 0.45 6.85
N TYR A 39 -7.12 -0.57 7.46
CA TYR A 39 -5.79 -0.46 8.06
C TYR A 39 -4.72 -0.11 7.02
N LYS A 40 -4.70 -0.81 5.87
CA LYS A 40 -3.74 -0.55 4.78
C LYS A 40 -3.90 0.86 4.21
N ARG A 41 -5.13 1.30 3.95
CA ARG A 41 -5.40 2.68 3.50
C ARG A 41 -4.93 3.72 4.50
N GLY A 42 -5.10 3.44 5.80
CA GLY A 42 -4.59 4.29 6.87
C GLY A 42 -3.08 4.46 6.78
N GLN A 43 -2.35 3.34 6.68
CA GLN A 43 -0.89 3.36 6.53
C GLN A 43 -0.41 4.11 5.29
N ASP A 44 -1.04 3.87 4.14
CA ASP A 44 -0.64 4.54 2.90
C ASP A 44 -0.91 6.06 2.96
N THR A 45 -2.01 6.47 3.60
CA THR A 45 -2.32 7.89 3.83
C THR A 45 -1.33 8.55 4.78
N GLU A 46 -0.98 7.85 5.87
CA GLU A 46 0.04 8.30 6.82
C GLU A 46 1.40 8.48 6.13
N GLU A 47 1.81 7.51 5.31
CA GLU A 47 3.07 7.57 4.57
C GLU A 47 3.12 8.74 3.58
N ILE A 48 2.02 9.05 2.90
CA ILE A 48 1.91 10.22 2.02
C ILE A 48 2.00 11.52 2.82
N ALA A 49 1.28 11.62 3.95
CA ALA A 49 1.28 12.80 4.81
C ALA A 49 2.67 13.07 5.40
N ASN A 50 3.35 12.01 5.87
CA ASN A 50 4.70 12.12 6.42
C ASN A 50 5.71 12.51 5.33
N LEU A 51 5.61 11.96 4.12
CA LEU A 51 6.46 12.38 2.99
C LEU A 51 6.27 13.87 2.66
N ASP A 52 5.03 14.36 2.66
CA ASP A 52 4.73 15.78 2.42
C ASP A 52 5.29 16.68 3.53
N ALA A 53 5.16 16.28 4.79
CA ALA A 53 5.72 16.98 5.93
C ALA A 53 7.26 17.12 5.81
N VAL A 54 7.96 16.02 5.49
CA VAL A 54 9.42 16.05 5.29
C VAL A 54 9.81 16.98 4.15
N LYS A 55 9.12 16.92 3.00
CA LYS A 55 9.37 17.85 1.88
C LYS A 55 9.19 19.31 2.28
N LYS A 56 8.13 19.63 3.01
CA LYS A 56 7.87 20.98 3.50
C LYS A 56 8.95 21.45 4.46
N ALA A 57 9.38 20.60 5.39
CA ALA A 57 10.47 20.92 6.31
C ALA A 57 11.79 21.20 5.57
N VAL A 58 12.12 20.43 4.52
CA VAL A 58 13.28 20.74 3.62
C VAL A 58 13.13 22.13 2.98
N MET A 59 11.93 22.48 2.48
CA MET A 59 11.69 23.80 1.89
C MET A 59 11.79 24.94 2.91
N VAL A 60 11.27 24.73 4.13
CA VAL A 60 11.38 25.71 5.23
C VAL A 60 12.84 25.93 5.62
N TYR A 61 13.62 24.85 5.71
CA TYR A 61 15.06 24.94 5.96
C TYR A 61 15.75 25.71 4.84
N TYR A 62 15.47 25.40 3.58
CA TYR A 62 16.03 26.12 2.44
C TYR A 62 15.71 27.61 2.46
N ALA A 63 14.44 27.96 2.71
CA ALA A 63 13.99 29.36 2.81
C ALA A 63 14.72 30.13 3.93
N SER A 64 15.07 29.44 5.02
CA SER A 64 15.72 30.06 6.18
C SER A 64 17.25 30.16 6.03
N ASN A 65 17.86 29.25 5.28
CA ASN A 65 19.33 29.10 5.22
C ASN A 65 19.93 29.41 3.84
N GLY A 66 19.11 29.58 2.80
CA GLY A 66 19.56 29.78 1.41
C GLY A 66 20.20 28.57 0.75
N LYS A 67 20.21 27.41 1.42
CA LYS A 67 20.77 26.13 0.96
C LYS A 67 19.94 24.97 1.49
N TYR A 68 19.95 23.86 0.75
CA TYR A 68 19.30 22.63 1.19
C TYR A 68 20.06 22.02 2.39
N PRO A 69 19.37 21.34 3.32
CA PRO A 69 20.02 20.67 4.42
C PRO A 69 20.98 19.58 3.90
N GLN A 70 22.08 19.34 4.59
CA GLN A 70 23.04 18.30 4.17
C GLN A 70 22.51 16.90 4.48
N SER A 71 21.67 16.76 5.51
CA SER A 71 20.93 15.55 5.84
C SER A 71 19.53 15.86 6.38
N LEU A 72 18.64 14.86 6.39
CA LEU A 72 17.30 15.03 6.96
C LEU A 72 17.33 15.26 8.49
N GLU A 73 18.41 14.89 9.17
CA GLU A 73 18.60 15.17 10.60
C GLU A 73 18.57 16.67 10.92
N GLU A 74 19.01 17.54 10.00
CA GLU A 74 19.00 19.00 10.19
C GLU A 74 17.59 19.62 10.23
N ILE A 75 16.58 18.87 9.77
CA ILE A 75 15.18 19.30 9.80
C ILE A 75 14.35 18.55 10.84
N LYS A 76 14.98 17.71 11.69
CA LYS A 76 14.28 16.88 12.67
C LYS A 76 13.44 17.71 13.64
N ASP A 77 13.93 18.88 14.04
CA ASP A 77 13.23 19.78 14.96
C ASP A 77 12.02 20.50 14.30
N LEU A 78 11.90 20.44 12.97
CA LEU A 78 10.77 20.97 12.21
C LEU A 78 9.66 19.93 12.01
N LEU A 79 9.90 18.68 12.45
CA LEU A 79 9.03 17.54 12.23
C LEU A 79 8.45 17.02 13.54
N SER A 80 7.32 16.33 13.45
CA SER A 80 6.77 15.57 14.59
C SER A 80 7.69 14.39 14.93
N SER A 81 7.78 14.05 16.23
CA SER A 81 8.72 13.05 16.75
C SER A 81 8.47 11.61 16.27
N ASP A 82 7.30 11.34 15.72
CA ASP A 82 6.84 10.06 15.19
C ASP A 82 7.26 9.81 13.73
N ILE A 83 7.77 10.83 13.02
CA ILE A 83 8.23 10.65 11.64
C ILE A 83 9.59 9.96 11.61
N ASP A 84 9.62 8.72 11.15
CA ASP A 84 10.85 7.97 10.93
C ASP A 84 11.56 8.42 9.64
N LEU A 85 12.60 9.24 9.81
CA LEU A 85 13.43 9.75 8.71
C LEU A 85 14.19 8.66 7.95
N SER A 86 14.42 7.49 8.56
CA SER A 86 15.15 6.39 7.93
C SER A 86 14.43 5.82 6.70
N ARG A 87 13.10 6.03 6.60
CA ARG A 87 12.24 5.60 5.49
C ARG A 87 12.39 6.43 4.22
N TYR A 88 13.09 7.56 4.26
CA TYR A 88 13.20 8.47 3.13
C TYR A 88 14.59 8.44 2.51
N SER A 89 14.63 8.54 1.19
CA SER A 89 15.82 8.85 0.41
C SER A 89 15.85 10.35 0.16
N TYR A 90 17.05 10.93 0.26
CA TYR A 90 17.24 12.37 0.18
C TYR A 90 18.45 12.73 -0.68
N ASN A 91 18.30 13.75 -1.51
CA ASN A 91 19.37 14.36 -2.29
C ASN A 91 19.60 15.80 -1.81
N SER A 92 20.77 16.06 -1.22
CA SER A 92 21.13 17.38 -0.67
C SER A 92 21.47 18.43 -1.72
N GLU A 93 21.77 18.05 -2.97
CA GLU A 93 22.07 18.99 -4.04
C GLU A 93 20.82 19.72 -4.54
N ASN A 94 19.67 19.05 -4.51
CA ASN A 94 18.42 19.57 -5.06
C ASN A 94 17.21 19.49 -4.10
N GLY A 95 17.43 19.04 -2.87
CA GLY A 95 16.39 18.96 -1.85
C GLY A 95 15.34 17.86 -2.09
N LYS A 96 15.53 16.96 -3.07
CA LYS A 96 14.53 15.96 -3.44
C LYS A 96 14.43 14.89 -2.35
N VAL A 97 13.20 14.67 -1.87
CA VAL A 97 12.85 13.61 -0.91
C VAL A 97 11.91 12.61 -1.59
N THR A 98 12.21 11.32 -1.47
CA THR A 98 11.36 10.22 -1.90
C THR A 98 11.28 9.14 -0.83
N LEU A 99 10.28 8.27 -0.90
CA LEU A 99 10.26 7.05 -0.09
C LEU A 99 11.37 6.10 -0.56
N LYS A 100 12.02 5.40 0.37
CA LYS A 100 12.80 4.22 0.03
C LYS A 100 11.82 3.11 -0.31
N ASN A 101 12.11 2.33 -1.36
CA ASN A 101 11.27 1.20 -1.74
C ASN A 101 11.07 0.26 -0.54
N ARG A 102 9.82 -0.18 -0.31
CA ARG A 102 9.47 -1.20 0.70
C ARG A 102 10.16 -2.53 0.42
#